data_AF-B6S2X3-F1
#
_entry.id   AF-B6S2X3-F1
#
_cell.length_a   1.000
_cell.length_b   1.000
_cell.length_c   1.000
_cell.angle_alpha   90.00
_cell.angle_beta   90.00
_cell.angle_gamma   90.00
#
_symmetry.space_group_name_H-M   'P 1'
#
loop_
_entity.id
_entity.type
_entity.pdbx_description
1 polymer ?
#
loop_
_entity_poly.entity_id
_entity_poly.type
_entity_poly.pdbx_seq_one_letter_code
_entity_poly.pdbx_strand_id
1 'polypeptide(L)'
;MVSIKAVLIVCVLVAAVAVSPADAVPTRHSRPRPRPKPRPGTCPDTSDIFSICVVTERNCFSDSECGPGQKCCPIGCGNECLAVVPPYGSGR
;
A
#
# COMPACT_ATOMS: atom_id res chain seq x y z
N MET A 1 -25.79 36.00 24.88
CA MET A 1 -25.49 34.98 25.91
C MET A 1 -26.06 33.66 25.41
N VAL A 2 -25.21 32.73 24.97
CA VAL A 2 -25.69 31.41 24.52
C VAL A 2 -26.17 30.67 25.76
N SER A 3 -27.44 30.25 25.79
CA SER A 3 -27.98 29.51 26.93
C SER A 3 -27.23 28.19 27.09
N ILE A 4 -26.88 27.81 28.32
CA ILE A 4 -26.23 26.51 28.63
C ILE A 4 -27.01 25.35 28.00
N LYS A 5 -28.35 25.44 27.97
CA LYS A 5 -29.22 24.47 27.31
C LYS A 5 -28.93 24.38 25.80
N ALA A 6 -28.71 25.50 25.13
CA ALA A 6 -28.37 25.54 23.71
C ALA A 6 -26.98 24.95 23.43
N VAL A 7 -26.00 25.22 24.29
CA VAL A 7 -24.66 24.62 24.19
C VAL A 7 -24.75 23.09 24.33
N LEU A 8 -25.47 22.60 25.33
CA LEU A 8 -25.65 21.16 25.56
C LEU A 8 -26.36 20.48 24.38
N ILE A 9 -27.41 21.10 23.82
CA ILE A 9 -28.12 20.57 22.65
C ILE A 9 -27.18 20.47 21.44
N VAL A 10 -26.41 21.52 21.16
CA VAL A 10 -25.44 21.52 20.04
C VAL A 10 -24.37 20.44 20.24
N CYS A 11 -23.82 20.31 21.45
CA CYS A 11 -22.84 19.27 21.76
C CYS A 11 -23.40 17.85 21.56
N VAL A 12 -24.64 17.59 21.99
CA VAL A 12 -25.29 16.28 21.83
C VAL A 12 -25.52 15.96 20.35
N LEU A 13 -25.96 16.93 19.55
CA LEU A 13 -26.17 16.75 18.10
C LEU A 13 -24.86 16.47 17.37
N VAL A 14 -23.78 17.22 17.70
CA VAL A 14 -22.45 17.02 17.10
C VAL A 14 -21.89 15.64 17.46
N ALA A 15 -22.02 15.22 18.72
CA ALA A 15 -21.58 13.90 19.16
C ALA A 15 -22.36 12.76 18.46
N ALA A 16 -23.68 12.92 18.27
CA ALA A 16 -24.51 11.94 17.58
C ALA A 16 -24.10 11.74 16.11
N VAL A 17 -23.74 12.82 15.41
CA VAL A 17 -23.28 12.74 14.01
C VAL A 17 -21.91 12.06 13.91
N ALA A 18 -20.97 12.39 14.81
CA ALA A 18 -19.61 11.83 14.81
C ALA A 18 -19.53 10.34 15.18
N VAL A 19 -20.55 9.79 15.85
CA VAL A 19 -20.59 8.39 16.31
C VAL A 19 -21.40 7.50 15.35
N SER A 20 -21.85 8.02 14.22
CA SER A 20 -22.60 7.22 13.24
C SER A 20 -21.77 6.03 12.74
N PRO A 21 -22.18 4.77 13.01
CA PRO A 21 -21.42 3.58 12.63
C PRO A 21 -21.52 3.26 11.13
N ALA A 22 -22.24 4.07 10.35
CA ALA A 22 -22.38 3.90 8.90
C ALA A 22 -21.08 4.19 8.13
N ASP A 23 -20.16 4.97 8.72
CA ASP A 23 -18.81 5.22 8.20
C ASP A 23 -17.76 4.27 8.79
N ALA A 24 -18.17 3.24 9.53
CA ALA A 24 -17.30 2.11 9.81
C ALA A 24 -17.07 1.36 8.49
N VAL A 25 -16.21 1.94 7.64
CA VAL A 25 -15.58 1.27 6.51
C VAL A 25 -15.15 -0.08 7.05
N PRO A 26 -15.67 -1.19 6.51
CA PRO A 26 -15.20 -2.50 6.88
C PRO A 26 -13.69 -2.46 6.67
N THR A 27 -12.92 -2.60 7.75
CA THR A 27 -11.47 -2.66 7.64
C THR A 27 -11.17 -3.74 6.61
N ARG A 28 -10.40 -3.37 5.57
CA ARG A 28 -10.07 -4.19 4.40
C ARG A 28 -9.25 -5.47 4.74
N HIS A 29 -9.37 -5.99 5.95
CA HIS A 29 -8.64 -7.13 6.47
C HIS A 29 -9.38 -8.46 6.30
N SER A 30 -10.69 -8.44 5.99
CA SER A 30 -11.49 -9.67 5.85
C SER A 30 -11.61 -10.19 4.41
N ARG A 31 -11.20 -9.41 3.40
CA ARG A 31 -11.14 -9.91 2.01
C ARG A 31 -9.69 -10.27 1.67
N PRO A 32 -9.37 -11.53 1.36
CA PRO A 32 -8.08 -11.88 0.79
C PRO A 32 -7.85 -10.99 -0.43
N ARG A 33 -6.76 -10.21 -0.44
CA ARG A 33 -6.36 -9.48 -1.65
C ARG A 33 -6.18 -10.53 -2.75
N PRO A 34 -6.80 -10.37 -3.94
CA PRO A 34 -6.48 -11.21 -5.08
C PRO A 34 -4.96 -11.15 -5.27
N ARG A 35 -4.27 -12.30 -5.13
CA ARG A 35 -2.82 -12.32 -5.36
C ARG A 35 -2.63 -12.01 -6.83
N PRO A 36 -1.96 -10.90 -7.18
CA PRO A 36 -1.61 -10.63 -8.57
C PRO A 36 -0.83 -11.82 -9.09
N LYS A 37 -1.20 -12.32 -10.28
CA LYS A 37 -0.44 -13.41 -10.91
C LYS A 37 0.99 -12.90 -11.16
N PRO A 38 2.03 -13.60 -10.66
CA PRO A 38 3.40 -13.19 -10.91
C PRO A 38 3.67 -13.13 -12.41
N ARG A 39 4.28 -12.05 -12.89
CA ARG A 39 4.78 -12.00 -14.26
C ARG A 39 5.96 -12.96 -14.42
N PRO A 40 6.16 -13.55 -15.61
CA PRO A 40 7.34 -14.38 -15.88
C PRO A 40 8.63 -13.56 -15.74
N GLY A 41 9.73 -14.25 -15.41
CA GLY A 41 11.04 -13.64 -15.13
C GLY A 41 11.32 -13.45 -13.64
N THR A 42 12.57 -13.16 -13.32
CA THR A 42 13.08 -13.05 -11.94
C THR A 42 13.52 -11.62 -11.65
N CYS A 43 13.39 -11.19 -10.39
CA CYS A 43 14.00 -9.94 -9.96
C CYS A 43 15.53 -10.05 -10.03
N PRO A 44 16.23 -8.98 -10.44
CA PRO A 44 17.68 -8.93 -10.31
C PRO A 44 18.08 -9.01 -8.84
N ASP A 45 19.32 -9.44 -8.58
CA ASP A 45 19.86 -9.42 -7.22
C ASP A 45 20.08 -7.97 -6.77
N THR A 46 19.46 -7.61 -5.65
CA THR A 46 19.51 -6.28 -5.03
C THR A 46 20.01 -6.34 -3.59
N SER A 47 20.56 -7.50 -3.18
CA SER A 47 21.00 -7.75 -1.79
C SER A 47 22.08 -6.79 -1.30
N ASP A 48 22.90 -6.24 -2.19
CA ASP A 48 23.94 -5.27 -1.87
C ASP A 48 23.43 -3.83 -1.70
N ILE A 49 22.14 -3.57 -2.03
CA ILE A 49 21.56 -2.23 -2.02
C ILE A 49 20.92 -1.95 -0.65
N PHE A 50 21.64 -1.20 0.18
CA PHE A 50 21.12 -0.64 1.41
C PHE A 50 20.72 0.83 1.20
N SER A 51 19.43 1.12 1.35
CA SER A 51 18.90 2.48 1.26
C SER A 51 18.11 2.84 2.51
N ILE A 52 18.04 4.14 2.81
CA ILE A 52 17.10 4.65 3.82
C ILE A 52 15.69 4.22 3.40
N CYS A 53 14.85 3.81 4.36
CA CYS A 53 13.46 3.45 4.09
C CYS A 53 12.68 4.68 3.60
N VAL A 54 12.70 4.93 2.29
CA VAL A 54 11.93 6.00 1.66
C VAL A 54 10.83 5.36 0.83
N VAL A 55 9.63 5.30 1.40
CA VAL A 55 8.43 4.88 0.66
C VAL A 55 7.87 6.12 -0.03
N THR A 56 7.89 6.13 -1.37
CA THR A 56 7.36 7.23 -2.19
C THR A 56 6.31 6.71 -3.16
N GLU A 57 5.71 7.59 -3.96
CA GLU A 57 4.82 7.21 -5.07
C GLU A 57 5.48 6.29 -6.12
N ARG A 58 6.82 6.15 -6.11
CA ARG A 58 7.53 5.19 -6.97
C ARG A 58 7.48 3.75 -6.46
N ASN A 59 7.00 3.53 -5.23
CA ASN A 59 6.83 2.18 -4.70
C ASN A 59 5.72 1.46 -5.43
N CYS A 60 6.02 0.23 -5.84
CA CYS A 60 5.02 -0.70 -6.33
C CYS A 60 4.64 -1.69 -5.22
N PHE A 61 3.44 -2.25 -5.29
CA PHE A 61 2.99 -3.34 -4.43
C PHE A 61 2.76 -4.65 -5.20
N SER A 62 2.73 -4.57 -6.53
CA SER A 62 2.41 -5.67 -7.43
C SER A 62 3.04 -5.49 -8.80
N ASP A 63 3.39 -6.60 -9.46
CA ASP A 63 3.82 -6.63 -10.87
C ASP A 63 2.83 -5.93 -11.83
N SER A 64 1.55 -5.87 -11.48
CA SER A 64 0.51 -5.19 -12.26
C SER A 64 0.70 -3.68 -12.38
N GLU A 65 1.42 -3.07 -11.44
CA GLU A 65 1.70 -1.63 -11.42
C GLU A 65 2.89 -1.27 -12.33
N CYS A 66 3.67 -2.27 -12.75
CA CYS A 66 4.86 -2.07 -13.54
C CYS A 66 4.60 -2.16 -15.05
N GLY A 67 5.44 -1.49 -15.84
CA GLY A 67 5.42 -1.56 -17.30
C GLY A 67 5.76 -2.94 -17.86
N PRO A 68 5.60 -3.17 -19.17
CA PRO A 68 5.96 -4.45 -19.80
C PRO A 68 7.43 -4.79 -19.56
N GLY A 69 7.73 -6.08 -19.31
CA GLY A 69 9.08 -6.56 -19.01
C GLY A 69 9.62 -6.20 -17.63
N GLN A 70 8.79 -5.64 -16.75
CA GLN A 70 9.16 -5.28 -15.38
C GLN A 70 8.35 -6.03 -14.33
N LYS A 71 8.97 -6.19 -13.16
CA LYS A 71 8.38 -6.75 -11.94
C LYS A 71 8.59 -5.83 -10.77
N CYS A 72 7.70 -5.95 -9.79
CA CYS A 72 7.82 -5.21 -8.54
C CYS A 72 8.80 -5.93 -7.62
N CYS A 73 10.01 -5.39 -7.50
CA CYS A 73 11.13 -6.07 -6.86
C CYS A 73 11.57 -5.32 -5.59
N PRO A 74 12.00 -6.05 -4.54
CA PRO A 74 12.50 -5.43 -3.32
C PRO A 74 13.83 -4.71 -3.59
N ILE A 75 13.95 -3.48 -3.08
CA ILE A 75 15.19 -2.69 -3.09
C ILE A 75 15.34 -2.06 -1.71
N GLY A 76 16.33 -2.53 -0.95
CA GLY A 76 16.49 -2.16 0.46
C GLY A 76 15.20 -2.43 1.25
N CYS A 77 14.55 -1.35 1.69
CA CYS A 77 13.33 -1.40 2.50
C CYS A 77 12.03 -1.22 1.69
N GLY A 78 12.13 -0.80 0.42
CA GLY A 78 10.99 -0.58 -0.47
C GLY A 78 10.91 -1.59 -1.59
N ASN A 79 10.00 -1.34 -2.54
CA ASN A 79 9.97 -2.06 -3.82
C ASN A 79 9.95 -1.05 -4.95
N GLU A 80 10.59 -1.36 -6.07
CA GLU A 80 10.50 -0.58 -7.30
C GLU A 80 10.29 -1.50 -8.51
N CYS A 81 9.80 -0.92 -9.61
CA CYS A 81 9.65 -1.64 -10.87
C CYS A 81 11.00 -1.83 -11.55
N LEU A 82 11.53 -3.06 -11.52
CA LEU A 82 12.79 -3.43 -12.15
C LEU A 82 12.57 -4.29 -13.38
N ALA A 83 13.46 -4.15 -14.36
CA ALA A 83 13.48 -5.03 -15.52
C ALA A 83 13.76 -6.47 -15.07
N VAL A 84 13.01 -7.43 -15.61
CA VAL A 84 13.22 -8.85 -15.29
C VAL A 84 14.50 -9.34 -15.92
N VAL A 85 15.27 -10.13 -15.18
CA VAL A 85 16.31 -10.95 -15.80
C VAL A 85 15.65 -12.17 -16.46
N PRO A 86 16.09 -12.58 -17.67
CA PRO A 86 15.79 -13.91 -18.19
C PRO A 86 16.21 -14.97 -17.17
N PRO A 87 15.65 -16.20 -17.19
CA PRO A 87 16.11 -17.26 -16.32
C PRO A 87 17.56 -17.61 -16.66
N TYR A 88 18.51 -16.96 -16.00
CA TYR A 88 19.92 -17.27 -16.12
C TYR A 88 20.37 -17.99 -14.86
N GLY A 89 20.39 -19.32 -14.97
CA GLY A 89 21.59 -20.02 -14.58
C GLY A 89 22.62 -19.79 -15.69
N SER A 90 23.71 -19.09 -15.38
CA SER A 90 24.92 -19.11 -16.20
C SER A 90 26.09 -19.15 -15.23
N GLY A 91 26.77 -20.28 -15.21
CA GLY A 91 27.97 -20.46 -14.39
C GLY A 91 29.11 -19.56 -14.85
N ARG A 92 29.95 -19.21 -13.90
CA ARG A 92 31.40 -19.38 -13.95
C ARG A 92 31.88 -19.78 -12.56
#